data_AF-A0A355TBB2-F1
#
_entry.id   AF-A0A355TBB2-F1
#
_cell.length_a   1.000
_cell.length_b   1.000
_cell.length_c   1.000
_cell.angle_alpha   90.00
_cell.angle_beta   90.00
_cell.angle_gamma   90.00
#
_symmetry.space_group_name_H-M   'P 1'
#
loop_
_entity.id
_entity.type
_entity.pdbx_description
1 polymer ?
#
loop_
_entity_poly.entity_id
_entity_poly.type
_entity_poly.pdbx_seq_one_letter_code
_entity_poly.pdbx_strand_id
1 'polypeptide(L)' 'NICSLWYAKTLKRVGREEEACAVFEDVLSRCTHLGHLSEDSDPETGEAWGNFPQTYSHVGLIQVALLLSSPWEDVV' A
#
# COMPACT_ATOMS: atom_id res chain seq x y z
N ASN A 1 0.82 5.47 3.66
CA ASN A 1 0.00 5.24 4.88
C ASN A 1 -1.27 4.46 4.51
N ILE A 2 -2.15 4.15 5.47
CA ILE A 2 -3.40 3.42 5.23
C ILE A 2 -4.34 4.12 4.23
N CYS A 3 -4.38 5.46 4.24
CA CYS A 3 -5.21 6.23 3.32
C CYS A 3 -4.78 6.05 1.85
N SER A 4 -3.48 6.05 1.57
CA SER A 4 -2.95 5.74 0.23
C SER A 4 -3.37 4.35 -0.23
N LEU A 5 -3.41 3.37 0.67
CA LEU A 5 -3.82 2.00 0.36
C LEU A 5 -5.32 1.89 0.07
N TRP A 6 -6.16 2.63 0.81
CA TRP A 6 -7.58 2.75 0.48
C TRP A 6 -7.81 3.43 -0.88
N TYR A 7 -6.98 4.41 -1.20
CA TYR A 7 -7.03 5.07 -2.50
C TYR A 7 -6.65 4.12 -3.63
N ALA A 8 -5.53 3.39 -3.52
CA ALA A 8 -5.13 2.36 -4.49
C ALA A 8 -6.22 1.30 -4.68
N LYS A 9 -6.81 0.81 -3.57
CA LYS A 9 -7.93 -0.13 -3.60
C LYS A 9 -9.12 0.42 -4.40
N THR A 10 -9.44 1.70 -4.20
CA THR A 10 -10.55 2.37 -4.90
C THR A 10 -10.24 2.51 -6.38
N LEU A 11 -9.04 2.96 -6.74
CA LEU A 11 -8.56 3.07 -8.13
C LEU A 11 -8.73 1.74 -8.87
N LYS A 12 -8.24 0.64 -8.30
CA LYS A 12 -8.39 -0.69 -8.89
C LYS A 12 -9.87 -1.07 -9.06
N ARG A 13 -10.73 -0.77 -8.08
CA ARG A 13 -12.18 -1.06 -8.18
C ARG A 13 -12.93 -0.24 -9.23
N VAL A 14 -12.45 0.95 -9.56
CA VAL A 14 -13.03 1.78 -10.63
C VAL A 14 -12.36 1.56 -11.99
N GLY A 15 -11.55 0.50 -12.13
CA GLY A 15 -10.89 0.13 -13.39
C GLY A 15 -9.63 0.95 -13.72
N ARG A 16 -9.12 1.74 -12.77
CA ARG A 16 -7.89 2.55 -12.93
C ARG A 16 -6.68 1.80 -12.39
N GLU A 17 -6.35 0.70 -13.05
CA GLU A 17 -5.36 -0.26 -12.56
C GLU A 17 -3.93 0.28 -12.54
N GLU A 18 -3.48 0.93 -13.62
CA GLU A 18 -2.12 1.47 -13.69
C GLU A 18 -1.84 2.48 -12.55
N GLU A 19 -2.83 3.32 -12.25
CA GLU A 19 -2.73 4.30 -11.17
C GLU A 19 -2.78 3.63 -9.80
N ALA A 20 -3.56 2.56 -9.65
CA ALA A 20 -3.56 1.78 -8.42
C ALA A 20 -2.18 1.14 -8.15
N CYS A 21 -1.54 0.59 -9.19
CA CYS A 21 -0.19 0.06 -9.11
C CYS A 21 0.83 1.15 -8.76
N ALA A 22 0.76 2.31 -9.41
CA ALA A 22 1.66 3.42 -9.12
C ALA A 22 1.57 3.90 -7.65
N VAL A 23 0.35 4.02 -7.11
CA VAL A 23 0.16 4.36 -5.69
C VAL A 23 0.68 3.25 -4.77
N PHE A 24 0.46 1.99 -5.13
CA PHE A 24 0.95 0.86 -4.35
C PHE A 24 2.49 0.79 -4.32
N GLU A 25 3.15 1.00 -5.45
CA GLU A 25 4.61 1.08 -5.57
C GLU A 25 5.19 2.26 -4.78
N ASP A 26 4.55 3.43 -4.79
CA ASP A 26 4.96 4.57 -3.95
C ASP A 26 4.90 4.19 -2.46
N VAL A 27 3.84 3.51 -2.01
CA VAL A 27 3.76 3.04 -0.62
C VAL A 27 4.87 2.03 -0.29
N LEU A 28 5.17 1.10 -1.19
CA LEU A 28 6.25 0.13 -1.00
C LEU A 28 7.63 0.79 -0.90
N SER A 29 7.86 1.89 -1.63
CA SER A 29 9.11 2.65 -1.58
C SER A 29 9.37 3.30 -0.21
N ARG A 30 8.32 3.50 0.60
CA ARG A 30 8.39 4.09 1.94
C ARG A 30 8.55 3.05 3.05
N CYS A 31 8.53 1.76 2.71
CA CYS A 31 8.83 0.71 3.67
C CYS A 31 10.27 0.85 4.17
N THR A 32 10.49 0.53 5.45
CA THR A 32 11.86 0.35 5.93
C THR A 32 12.52 -0.83 5.21
N HIS A 33 13.84 -0.98 5.39
CA HIS A 33 14.59 -2.14 4.91
C HIS A 33 14.06 -3.49 5.43
N LEU A 34 13.28 -3.50 6.52
CA LEU A 34 12.61 -4.70 7.05
C LEU A 34 11.17 -4.86 6.52
N GLY A 35 10.69 -3.98 5.65
CA GLY A 35 9.34 -4.00 5.11
C GLY A 35 8.28 -3.36 6.01
N HIS A 36 8.68 -2.55 7.00
CA HIS A 36 7.72 -1.95 7.93
C HIS A 36 7.23 -0.57 7.50
N LEU A 37 5.94 -0.32 7.77
CA LEU A 37 5.29 0.99 7.62
C LEU A 37 4.93 1.59 8.98
N SER A 38 5.07 2.91 9.08
CA SER A 38 4.49 3.73 10.15
C SER A 38 3.01 4.02 9.90
N GLU A 39 2.38 4.66 10.88
CA GLU A 39 1.00 5.15 10.76
C GLU A 39 0.88 6.21 9.67
N ASP A 40 1.72 7.24 9.77
CA ASP A 40 1.79 8.31 8.80
C ASP A 40 3.23 8.59 8.39
N SER A 41 3.38 9.44 7.40
CA SER A 41 4.66 9.95 6.96
C SER A 41 4.54 11.44 6.69
N ASP A 42 5.56 12.20 7.03
CA ASP A 42 5.68 13.59 6.63
C ASP A 42 5.59 13.69 5.08
N PRO A 43 4.73 14.56 4.53
CA PRO A 43 4.50 14.62 3.09
C PRO A 43 5.65 15.26 2.30
N GLU A 44 6.51 16.05 2.95
CA GLU A 44 7.64 16.75 2.30
C GLU A 44 8.92 15.92 2.37
N THR A 45 9.20 15.34 3.53
CA THR A 45 10.46 14.65 3.85
C THR A 45 10.33 13.13 3.80
N GLY A 46 9.12 12.58 3.92
CA GLY A 46 8.88 11.14 4.02
C GLY A 46 9.20 10.54 5.39
N GLU A 47 9.52 11.36 6.40
CA GLU A 47 9.82 10.88 7.75
C GLU A 47 8.64 10.09 8.33
N ALA A 48 8.93 8.94 8.94
CA ALA A 48 7.93 8.08 9.56
C ALA A 48 7.38 8.69 10.85
N TRP A 49 6.05 8.88 10.93
CA TRP A 49 5.36 9.45 12.08
C TRP A 49 4.31 8.51 12.68
N GLY A 50 4.03 8.72 13.97
CA GLY A 50 2.99 7.99 14.72
C GLY A 50 3.43 6.58 15.12
N ASN A 51 2.46 5.67 15.23
CA ASN A 51 2.73 4.30 15.66
C ASN A 51 3.64 3.55 14.68
N PHE A 52 4.60 2.79 15.21
CA PHE A 52 5.54 2.02 14.40
C PHE A 52 5.95 0.70 15.10
N PRO A 53 5.88 -0.47 14.42
CA PRO A 53 5.24 -0.68 13.12
C PRO A 53 3.71 -0.56 13.25
N GLN A 54 3.04 0.06 12.27
CA GLN A 54 1.60 0.22 12.33
C GLN A 54 0.87 -0.97 11.70
N THR A 55 0.23 -1.80 12.52
CA THR A 55 -0.50 -3.01 12.10
C THR A 55 -1.51 -2.72 11.00
N TYR A 56 -2.29 -1.64 11.13
CA TYR A 56 -3.38 -1.39 10.18
C TYR A 56 -2.86 -1.02 8.78
N SER A 57 -1.76 -0.27 8.70
CA SER A 57 -1.05 -0.01 7.43
C SER A 57 -0.63 -1.30 6.74
N HIS A 58 -0.13 -2.29 7.49
CA HIS A 58 0.25 -3.60 6.93
C HIS A 58 -0.97 -4.43 6.48
N VAL A 59 -2.10 -4.35 7.20
CA VAL A 59 -3.35 -4.99 6.74
C VAL A 59 -3.80 -4.39 5.42
N GLY A 60 -3.77 -3.05 5.28
CA GLY A 60 -4.07 -2.38 4.02
C GLY A 60 -3.13 -2.80 2.89
N LEU A 61 -1.83 -2.95 3.19
CA LEU A 61 -0.81 -3.37 2.23
C LEU A 61 -1.13 -4.76 1.66
N ILE A 62 -1.40 -5.74 2.54
CA ILE A 62 -1.77 -7.10 2.16
C ILE A 62 -3.04 -7.10 1.31
N GLN A 63 -4.06 -6.33 1.70
CA GLN A 63 -5.33 -6.27 0.97
C GLN A 63 -5.16 -5.71 -0.44
N VAL A 64 -4.36 -4.66 -0.62
CA VAL A 64 -4.09 -4.09 -1.94
C VAL A 64 -3.25 -5.05 -2.78
N ALA A 65 -2.23 -5.69 -2.19
CA ALA A 65 -1.42 -6.69 -2.88
C ALA A 65 -2.28 -7.83 -3.45
N LEU A 66 -3.18 -8.40 -2.63
CA LEU A 66 -4.11 -9.44 -3.06
C LEU A 66 -5.08 -8.98 -4.15
N LEU A 67 -5.47 -7.70 -4.13
CA LEU A 67 -6.40 -7.14 -5.12
C LEU A 67 -5.72 -6.86 -6.47
N LEU A 68 -4.43 -6.52 -6.45
CA LEU A 68 -3.64 -6.25 -7.65
C LEU A 68 -3.02 -7.51 -8.25
N SER A 69 -2.83 -8.58 -7.45
CA SER A 69 -2.35 -9.86 -7.95
C SER A 69 -3.43 -10.61 -8.74
N SER A 70 -3.00 -11.37 -9.75
CA SER A 70 -3.85 -12.39 -10.36
C SER A 70 -4.32 -13.40 -9.31
N PRO A 71 -5.58 -13.86 -9.36
CA PRO A 71 -6.05 -14.99 -8.57
C PRO A 71 -5.12 -16.19 -8.77
N TRP A 72 -4.87 -16.92 -7.69
CA TRP A 72 -4.01 -18.10 -7.74
C TRP A 72 -4.53 -19.14 -8.75
N GLU A 73 -5.86 -19.27 -8.87
CA GLU A 73 -6.51 -20.20 -9.78
C GLU A 73 -6.22 -19.91 -11.25
N ASP A 74 -5.85 -18.68 -11.61
CA ASP A 74 -5.57 -18.28 -12.99
C ASP A 74 -4.12 -18.58 -13.41
N VAL A 75 -3.26 -19.00 -12.48
CA VAL A 75 -1.80 -19.17 -12.69
C VAL A 75 -1.39 -20.66 -12.75
N VAL A 76 -2.29 -21.60 -12.46
CA VAL A 76 -2.05 -23.05 -12.39
C VAL A 76 -2.83 -23.77 -13.49
#